data_AF-A0ABD6I1D2-F1
#
_entry.id   AF-A0ABD6I1D2-F1
#
_cell.length_a   1.000
_cell.length_b   1.000
_cell.length_c   1.000
_cell.angle_alpha   90.00
_cell.angle_beta   90.00
_cell.angle_gamma   90.00
#
_symmetry.space_group_name_H-M   'P 1'
#
loop_
_entity.id
_entity.type
_entity.pdbx_description
1 polymer ?
#
loop_
_entity_poly.entity_id
_entity_poly.type
_entity_poly.pdbx_seq_one_letter_code
_entity_poly.pdbx_strand_id
1 'polypeptide(L)'
;MKATLEKVKASIAAALLGKTPEQLADEQRKAAVKTAVDNYLIQHPDWRPSTKTAPAVAPVANTKQKSKRIMKTLGAGAGGFIHIAEDDALRRARAKCRAIVAADPAAYSHIIESAPLRDHQEA
;
A
#
# COMPACT_ATOMS: atom_id res chain seq x y z
N MET A 1 -25.13 2.22 30.87
CA MET A 1 -26.09 1.22 31.38
C MET A 1 -26.40 0.11 30.38
N LYS A 2 -26.73 0.38 29.10
CA LYS A 2 -27.00 -0.68 28.11
C LYS A 2 -25.87 -1.70 27.94
N ALA A 3 -24.63 -1.23 27.74
CA ALA A 3 -23.47 -2.12 27.56
C ALA A 3 -23.17 -2.98 28.81
N THR A 4 -23.42 -2.44 30.01
CA THR A 4 -23.23 -3.16 31.27
C THR A 4 -24.27 -4.26 31.45
N LEU A 5 -25.53 -4.01 31.07
CA LEU A 5 -26.60 -5.01 31.14
C LEU A 5 -26.38 -6.19 30.20
N GLU A 6 -25.92 -5.94 28.97
CA GLU A 6 -25.63 -7.01 28.00
C GLU A 6 -24.46 -7.89 28.45
N LYS A 7 -23.44 -7.29 29.08
CA LYS A 7 -22.32 -8.05 29.64
C LYS A 7 -22.78 -8.99 30.77
N VAL A 8 -23.69 -8.54 31.62
CA VAL A 8 -24.27 -9.35 32.71
C VAL A 8 -25.11 -10.50 32.16
N LYS A 9 -25.95 -10.25 31.14
CA LYS A 9 -26.71 -11.31 30.47
C LYS A 9 -25.79 -12.37 29.85
N ALA A 10 -24.74 -11.93 29.15
CA ALA A 10 -23.77 -12.85 28.55
C ALA A 10 -23.03 -13.68 29.60
N SER A 11 -22.64 -13.09 30.74
CA SER A 11 -22.02 -13.84 31.82
C SER A 11 -22.96 -14.86 32.47
N ILE A 12 -24.25 -14.52 32.63
CA ILE A 12 -25.25 -15.44 33.17
C ILE A 12 -25.49 -16.61 32.21
N ALA A 13 -25.66 -16.32 30.92
CA ALA A 13 -25.84 -17.35 29.89
C ALA A 13 -24.65 -18.31 29.82
N ALA A 14 -23.43 -17.78 29.93
CA ALA A 14 -22.21 -18.57 29.95
C ALA A 14 -22.10 -19.43 31.23
N ALA A 15 -22.40 -18.86 32.40
CA ALA A 15 -22.39 -19.57 33.68
C ALA A 15 -23.40 -20.74 33.70
N LEU A 16 -24.60 -20.55 33.15
CA LEU A 16 -25.61 -21.62 33.03
C LEU A 16 -25.12 -22.82 32.19
N LEU A 17 -24.20 -22.56 31.27
CA LEU A 17 -23.60 -23.57 30.39
C LEU A 17 -22.24 -24.07 30.91
N GLY A 18 -21.79 -23.62 32.08
CA GLY A 18 -20.48 -23.95 32.65
C GLY A 18 -19.30 -23.41 31.84
N LYS A 19 -19.50 -22.35 31.05
CA LYS A 19 -18.50 -21.76 30.15
C LYS A 19 -18.17 -20.32 30.53
N THR A 20 -17.05 -19.80 30.04
CA THR A 20 -16.79 -18.36 30.09
C THR A 20 -17.58 -17.64 28.99
N PRO A 21 -17.94 -16.36 29.17
CA PRO A 21 -18.67 -15.60 28.16
C PRO A 21 -17.90 -15.48 26.83
N GLU A 22 -16.58 -15.47 26.86
CA GLU A 22 -15.72 -15.48 25.67
C GLU A 22 -15.84 -16.81 24.91
N GLN A 23 -15.80 -17.95 25.63
CA GLN A 23 -15.97 -19.27 25.03
C GLN A 23 -17.35 -19.43 24.39
N LEU A 24 -18.40 -18.97 25.07
CA LEU A 24 -19.76 -19.02 24.53
C LEU A 24 -19.90 -18.15 23.27
N ALA A 25 -19.33 -16.94 23.28
CA ALA A 25 -19.35 -16.05 22.13
C ALA A 25 -18.58 -16.62 20.93
N ASP A 26 -17.44 -17.28 21.17
CA ASP A 26 -16.65 -17.92 20.12
C ASP A 26 -17.37 -19.15 19.53
N GLU A 27 -18.05 -19.95 20.35
CA GLU A 27 -18.89 -21.04 19.87
C GLU A 27 -20.06 -20.55 19.02
N GLN A 28 -20.76 -19.50 19.47
CA GLN A 28 -21.83 -18.87 18.70
C GLN A 28 -21.32 -18.33 17.37
N ARG A 29 -20.14 -17.70 17.35
CA ARG A 29 -19.51 -17.23 16.11
C ARG A 29 -19.20 -18.39 15.17
N LYS A 30 -18.61 -19.48 15.67
CA LYS A 30 -18.32 -20.68 14.87
C LYS A 30 -19.58 -21.32 14.32
N ALA A 31 -20.64 -21.42 15.14
CA ALA A 31 -21.93 -21.95 14.72
C ALA A 31 -22.56 -21.09 13.62
N ALA A 32 -22.57 -19.76 13.78
CA ALA A 32 -23.10 -18.84 12.79
C ALA A 32 -22.35 -18.94 11.45
N VAL A 33 -21.01 -19.00 11.48
CA VAL A 33 -20.20 -19.21 10.28
C VAL A 33 -20.51 -20.55 9.63
N LYS A 34 -20.61 -21.63 10.42
CA LYS A 34 -20.96 -22.96 9.90
C LYS A 34 -22.31 -22.93 9.18
N THR A 35 -23.35 -22.38 9.82
CA THR A 35 -24.68 -22.28 9.22
C THR A 35 -24.67 -21.44 7.94
N ALA A 36 -23.95 -20.32 7.93
CA ALA A 36 -23.84 -19.48 6.73
C ALA A 36 -23.14 -20.21 5.58
N VAL A 37 -22.05 -20.93 5.87
CA VAL A 37 -21.33 -21.75 4.89
C VAL A 37 -22.20 -22.90 4.39
N ASP A 38 -22.88 -23.62 5.28
CA ASP A 38 -23.78 -24.72 4.91
C ASP A 38 -24.89 -24.21 3.98
N ASN A 39 -25.54 -23.09 4.31
CA ASN A 39 -26.56 -22.47 3.47
C ASN A 39 -26.01 -22.06 2.10
N TYR A 40 -24.80 -21.49 2.06
CA TYR A 40 -24.14 -21.13 0.82
C TYR A 40 -23.88 -22.36 -0.06
N LEU A 41 -23.38 -23.45 0.52
CA LEU A 41 -23.11 -24.70 -0.21
C LEU A 41 -24.40 -25.37 -0.72
N ILE A 42 -25.50 -25.28 0.04
CA ILE A 42 -26.82 -25.77 -0.40
C ILE A 42 -27.32 -24.96 -1.60
N GLN A 43 -27.13 -23.64 -1.60
CA GLN A 43 -27.56 -22.75 -2.69
C GLN A 43 -26.64 -22.82 -3.91
N HIS A 44 -25.40 -23.26 -3.75
CA HIS A 44 -24.39 -23.33 -4.80
C HIS A 44 -23.77 -24.75 -4.90
N PRO A 45 -24.51 -25.75 -5.41
CA PRO A 45 -24.04 -27.13 -5.49
C PRO A 45 -22.83 -27.33 -6.42
N ASP A 46 -22.66 -26.44 -7.41
CA ASP A 46 -21.52 -26.47 -8.33
C ASP A 46 -20.26 -25.81 -7.75
N TRP A 47 -20.38 -25.15 -6.59
CA TRP A 47 -19.24 -24.49 -5.97
C TRP A 47 -18.25 -25.54 -5.45
N ARG A 48 -17.00 -25.42 -5.88
CA ARG A 48 -15.89 -26.22 -5.38
C ARG A 48 -14.82 -25.29 -4.84
N PRO A 49 -14.21 -25.61 -3.68
CA PRO A 49 -13.02 -24.90 -3.23
C PRO A 49 -11.98 -24.90 -4.35
N SER A 50 -11.39 -23.73 -4.63
CA SER A 50 -10.31 -23.66 -5.61
C SER A 50 -9.15 -24.53 -5.12
N THR A 51 -8.85 -25.61 -5.84
CA THR A 51 -7.67 -26.46 -5.61
C THR A 51 -6.38 -25.81 -6.12
N LYS A 52 -6.50 -24.61 -6.70
CA LYS A 52 -5.36 -23.80 -7.10
C LYS A 52 -4.64 -23.41 -5.83
N THR A 53 -3.52 -24.06 -5.57
CA THR A 53 -2.60 -23.71 -4.49
C THR A 53 -2.39 -22.20 -4.59
N ALA A 54 -2.80 -21.47 -3.55
CA ALA A 54 -2.39 -20.08 -3.43
C ALA A 54 -0.87 -20.08 -3.66
N PRO A 55 -0.33 -19.19 -4.52
CA PRO A 55 1.11 -19.16 -4.74
C PRO A 55 1.76 -19.15 -3.36
N ALA A 56 2.71 -20.05 -3.13
CA ALA A 56 3.40 -20.19 -1.85
C ALA A 56 4.20 -18.91 -1.61
N VAL A 57 3.50 -17.87 -1.18
CA VAL A 57 4.08 -16.61 -0.74
C VAL A 57 4.65 -16.98 0.61
N ALA A 58 5.96 -17.31 0.62
CA ALA A 58 6.69 -17.59 1.84
C ALA A 58 6.30 -16.53 2.89
N PRO A 59 5.95 -16.95 4.13
CA PRO A 59 5.65 -16.03 5.20
C PRO A 59 6.77 -15.01 5.31
N VAL A 60 6.40 -13.76 5.50
CA VAL A 60 7.38 -12.71 5.70
C VAL A 60 7.96 -12.91 7.10
N ALA A 61 9.16 -13.46 7.20
CA ALA A 61 9.79 -13.86 8.46
C ALA A 61 10.28 -12.67 9.30
N ASN A 62 10.52 -11.51 8.67
CA ASN A 62 11.03 -10.32 9.34
C ASN A 62 10.54 -9.03 8.67
N THR A 63 10.41 -7.96 9.44
CA THR A 63 10.07 -6.59 9.03
C THR A 63 10.91 -6.07 7.85
N LYS A 64 12.21 -6.44 7.75
CA LYS A 64 13.05 -6.07 6.60
C LYS A 64 12.58 -6.71 5.29
N GLN A 65 12.19 -7.98 5.33
CA GLN A 65 11.65 -8.70 4.18
C GLN A 65 10.28 -8.13 3.76
N LYS A 66 9.47 -7.68 4.74
CA LYS A 66 8.20 -6.98 4.49
C LYS A 66 8.44 -5.69 3.71
N SER A 67 9.35 -4.86 4.19
CA SER A 67 9.69 -3.57 3.59
C SER A 67 10.23 -3.74 2.17
N LYS A 68 11.10 -4.73 1.94
CA LYS A 68 11.64 -5.03 0.60
C LYS A 68 10.57 -5.50 -0.38
N ARG A 69 9.61 -6.33 0.07
CA ARG A 69 8.46 -6.71 -0.75
C ARG A 69 7.57 -5.52 -1.09
N ILE A 70 7.27 -4.68 -0.10
CA ILE A 70 6.47 -3.46 -0.29
C ILE A 70 7.16 -2.54 -1.29
N MET A 71 8.46 -2.26 -1.14
CA MET A 71 9.22 -1.45 -2.09
C MET A 71 9.15 -2.03 -3.51
N LYS A 72 9.33 -3.34 -3.67
CA LYS A 72 9.25 -4.00 -4.98
C LYS A 72 7.84 -3.91 -5.59
N THR A 73 6.78 -4.07 -4.80
CA THR A 73 5.39 -3.91 -5.27
C THR A 73 5.04 -2.47 -5.60
N LEU A 74 5.66 -1.50 -4.93
CA LEU A 74 5.50 -0.08 -5.20
C LEU A 74 6.35 0.40 -6.40
N GLY A 75 7.00 -0.51 -7.13
CA GLY A 75 7.77 -0.17 -8.32
C GLY A 75 9.14 0.45 -8.03
N ALA A 76 9.64 0.38 -6.80
CA ALA A 76 11.01 0.76 -6.51
C ALA A 76 11.98 -0.15 -7.29
N GLY A 77 12.55 0.39 -8.37
CA GLY A 77 13.42 -0.33 -9.31
C GLY A 77 12.77 -0.76 -10.63
N ALA A 78 11.50 -0.39 -10.89
CA ALA A 78 10.82 -0.71 -12.16
C ALA A 78 11.23 0.16 -13.36
N GLY A 79 12.09 1.15 -13.14
CA GLY A 79 12.64 2.02 -14.15
C GLY A 79 13.18 3.26 -13.48
N GLY A 80 14.43 3.63 -13.76
CA GLY A 80 14.88 4.98 -13.45
C GLY A 80 13.92 5.96 -14.13
N PHE A 81 13.67 7.12 -13.51
CA PHE A 81 13.05 8.21 -14.23
C PHE A 81 13.93 8.52 -15.43
N ILE A 82 13.56 8.03 -16.61
CA ILE A 82 14.24 8.41 -17.84
C ILE A 82 13.80 9.84 -18.09
N HIS A 83 14.67 10.80 -17.77
CA HIS A 83 14.50 12.16 -18.24
C HIS A 83 14.71 12.16 -19.75
N ILE A 84 13.67 11.82 -20.50
CA ILE A 84 13.59 12.15 -21.92
C ILE A 84 13.33 13.65 -21.97
N ALA A 85 14.34 14.45 -21.64
CA ALA A 85 14.34 15.83 -22.07
C ALA A 85 14.51 15.76 -23.59
N GLU A 86 13.48 16.13 -24.34
CA GLU A 86 13.68 16.36 -25.77
C GLU A 86 14.80 17.40 -25.91
N ASP A 87 15.90 17.05 -26.57
CA ASP A 87 17.07 17.94 -26.72
C ASP A 87 16.70 19.31 -27.31
N ASP A 88 15.67 19.32 -28.14
CA ASP A 88 15.09 20.55 -28.70
C ASP A 88 14.36 21.39 -27.65
N ALA A 89 13.67 20.77 -26.70
CA ALA A 89 13.05 21.48 -25.57
C ALA A 89 14.11 22.09 -24.66
N LEU A 90 15.20 21.36 -24.38
CA LEU A 90 16.33 21.88 -23.62
C LEU A 90 17.03 23.05 -24.35
N ARG A 91 17.21 22.94 -25.67
CA ARG A 91 17.79 24.02 -26.49
C ARG A 91 16.92 25.27 -26.49
N ARG A 92 15.59 25.12 -26.65
CA ARG A 92 14.62 26.22 -26.59
C ARG A 92 14.61 26.90 -25.22
N ALA A 93 14.65 26.12 -24.13
CA ALA A 93 14.70 26.66 -22.77
C ALA A 93 15.98 27.48 -22.55
N ARG A 94 17.15 26.95 -22.93
CA ARG A 94 18.44 27.66 -22.83
C ARG A 94 18.45 28.96 -23.61
N ALA A 95 17.91 28.97 -24.84
CA ALA A 95 17.82 30.19 -25.65
C ALA A 95 16.94 31.26 -24.99
N LYS A 96 15.79 30.89 -24.43
CA LYS A 96 14.91 31.82 -23.71
C LYS A 96 15.56 32.37 -22.44
N CYS A 97 16.24 31.53 -21.66
CA CYS A 97 16.95 31.97 -20.47
C CYS A 97 18.04 33.00 -20.80
N ARG A 98 18.81 32.79 -21.89
CA ARG A 98 19.79 33.78 -22.36
C ARG A 98 19.13 35.10 -22.78
N ALA A 99 17.98 35.05 -23.45
CA ALA A 99 17.23 36.24 -23.83
C ALA A 99 16.75 37.05 -22.61
N ILE A 100 16.29 36.36 -21.55
CA ILE A 100 15.87 37.01 -20.29
C ILE A 100 17.07 37.69 -19.61
N VAL A 101 18.22 37.01 -19.52
CA VAL A 101 19.44 37.59 -18.95
C VAL A 101 19.94 38.78 -19.77
N ALA A 102 19.83 38.73 -21.10
CA ALA A 102 20.21 39.85 -21.96
C ALA A 102 19.25 41.05 -21.83
N ALA A 103 17.97 40.81 -21.55
CA ALA A 103 16.97 41.86 -21.36
C ALA A 103 17.14 42.61 -20.04
N ASP A 104 17.51 41.90 -18.96
CA ASP A 104 17.85 42.51 -17.67
C ASP A 104 19.01 41.78 -16.98
N PRO A 105 20.26 42.17 -17.31
CA PRO A 105 21.43 41.57 -16.71
C PRO A 105 21.55 41.83 -15.21
N ALA A 106 21.09 42.99 -14.71
CA ALA A 106 21.22 43.34 -13.31
C ALA A 106 20.34 42.45 -12.41
N ALA A 107 19.12 42.14 -12.88
CA ALA A 107 18.19 41.28 -12.16
C ALA A 107 18.50 39.79 -12.28
N TYR A 108 19.03 39.30 -13.41
CA TYR A 108 19.06 37.86 -13.68
C TYR A 108 20.44 37.23 -13.83
N SER A 109 21.52 38.01 -14.03
CA SER A 109 22.88 37.46 -14.25
C SER A 109 23.41 36.64 -13.07
N HIS A 110 22.97 36.95 -11.85
CA HIS A 110 23.39 36.27 -10.62
C HIS A 110 22.53 35.04 -10.28
N ILE A 111 21.41 34.83 -10.99
CA ILE A 111 20.46 33.72 -10.76
C ILE A 111 20.59 32.67 -11.86
N ILE A 112 20.78 33.12 -13.11
CA ILE A 112 20.90 32.27 -14.29
C ILE A 112 22.30 32.48 -14.85
N GLU A 113 23.24 31.64 -14.41
CA GLU A 113 24.61 31.66 -14.93
C GLU A 113 24.59 31.46 -16.46
N SER A 114 25.18 32.41 -17.18
CA SER A 114 25.26 32.39 -18.65
C SER A 114 26.43 31.53 -19.15
N ALA A 115 27.31 31.09 -18.24
CA ALA A 115 28.42 30.18 -18.50
C ALA A 115 27.93 28.72 -18.60
N PRO A 116 28.67 27.83 -19.30
CA PRO A 116 28.39 26.40 -19.22
C PRO A 116 28.46 25.95 -17.74
N LEU A 117 27.47 25.16 -17.31
CA LEU A 117 27.49 24.50 -16.01
C LEU A 117 28.80 23.72 -15.90
N ARG A 118 29.52 23.87 -14.79
CA ARG A 118 30.72 23.08 -14.52
C ARG A 118 30.35 21.61 -14.70
N ASP A 119 30.93 20.95 -15.71
CA ASP A 119 30.79 19.52 -15.87
C ASP A 119 31.30 18.89 -14.57
N HIS A 120 30.41 18.28 -13.81
CA HIS A 120 30.82 17.41 -12.72
C HIS A 120 31.54 16.23 -13.39
N GLN A 121 32.87 16.33 -13.49
CA GLN A 121 33.73 15.20 -13.85
C GLN A 121 33.32 14.03 -12.95
N GLU A 122 32.74 13.01 -13.57
CA GLU A 122 32.46 11.73 -12.92
C GLU A 122 33.79 11.14 -12.44
N ALA A 123 33.83 10.78 -11.15
CA ALA A 123 34.91 10.07 -10.49
C ALA A 123 34.72 8.55 -10.59
#